data_AF-V4L3W4-F1
#
_entry.id   AF-V4L3W4-F1
#
_cell.length_a   1.000
_cell.length_b   1.000
_cell.length_c   1.000
_cell.angle_alpha   90.00
_cell.angle_beta   90.00
_cell.angle_gamma   90.00
#
_symmetry.space_group_name_H-M   'P 1'
#
loop_
_entity.id
_entity.type
_entity.pdbx_description
1 polymer ?
#
loop_
_entity_poly.entity_id
_entity_poly.type
_entity_poly.pdbx_seq_one_letter_code
_entity_poly.pdbx_strand_id
1 'polypeptide(L)'
;MNLHDWREWLARLLPPRRDPGALPAETRARLREQRACYRADAAQRLNRGDIEGAGRALAGVEHADALLKGSEARGARRRAALIFALACLILVSIGLGWRPSDVPVVIALTTDDLELALAADWASDDPRVATRMLAVGAVDALRVPGIETPAGPLNLRLQPANAEAPALQLRGLAIAAAVAEPAASSDAASRLAAAPTAAQSALPWERPGAAIEPRLRLWWQDDLHLAVYAGRLQGEVQANRARLWIDPARGQARSEPIDGRRPSFIDFGGTGSTYNPVELVVQPDGHWRLAGLAAADLQLRRDLDARARSESSILGGTLHLRDTDRQLTLHPGDWLRLGAIDTERIELELIPASQDEAARIALQLVGRVERIDTGADLHTLHNQAPTLLEYLVHQQTLGLIWGALAFMWGLFVGVRAWIGVDR
;
A
#
# COMPACT_ATOMS: atom_id res chain seq x y z
N MET A 1 -13.29 4.30 -19.62
CA MET A 1 -13.63 3.90 -21.00
C MET A 1 -14.80 2.93 -20.92
N ASN A 2 -15.94 3.23 -21.56
CA ASN A 2 -17.14 2.42 -21.39
C ASN A 2 -17.07 1.15 -22.24
N LEU A 3 -17.84 0.11 -21.89
CA LEU A 3 -17.81 -1.20 -22.58
C LEU A 3 -18.17 -1.09 -24.09
N HIS A 4 -18.91 -0.05 -24.46
CA HIS A 4 -19.25 0.28 -25.84
C HIS A 4 -18.06 0.81 -26.64
N ASP A 5 -17.27 1.72 -26.07
CA ASP A 5 -16.06 2.29 -26.69
C ASP A 5 -15.02 1.21 -26.99
N TRP A 6 -14.91 0.22 -26.11
CA TRP A 6 -14.03 -0.93 -26.29
C TRP A 6 -14.40 -1.78 -27.51
N ARG A 7 -15.69 -1.97 -27.79
CA ARG A 7 -16.15 -2.72 -28.97
C ARG A 7 -15.84 -1.98 -30.27
N GLU A 8 -16.07 -0.67 -30.33
CA GLU A 8 -15.74 0.11 -31.52
C GLU A 8 -14.24 0.20 -31.75
N TRP A 9 -13.45 0.37 -30.69
CA TRP A 9 -11.99 0.39 -30.78
C TRP A 9 -11.41 -0.95 -31.28
N LEU A 10 -11.90 -2.08 -30.74
CA LEU A 10 -11.53 -3.41 -31.22
C LEU A 10 -11.95 -3.66 -32.68
N ALA A 11 -13.15 -3.19 -33.08
CA ALA A 11 -13.63 -3.32 -34.45
C ALA A 11 -12.80 -2.51 -35.46
N ARG A 12 -12.18 -1.41 -35.03
CA ARG A 12 -11.26 -0.61 -35.87
C ARG A 12 -9.87 -1.23 -35.99
N LEU A 13 -9.38 -1.89 -34.95
CA LEU A 13 -8.04 -2.52 -34.94
C LEU A 13 -8.00 -3.86 -35.67
N LEU A 14 -9.12 -4.55 -35.77
CA LEU A 14 -9.24 -5.81 -36.50
C LEU A 14 -9.89 -5.53 -37.85
N PRO A 15 -9.13 -5.24 -38.93
CA PRO A 15 -9.72 -5.13 -40.27
C PRO A 15 -10.52 -6.42 -40.57
N PRO A 16 -11.60 -6.36 -41.35
CA PRO A 16 -12.36 -7.54 -41.74
C PRO A 16 -11.43 -8.50 -42.48
N ARG A 17 -10.83 -9.42 -41.74
CA ARG A 17 -9.85 -10.36 -42.26
C ARG A 17 -10.58 -11.26 -43.24
N ARG A 18 -10.27 -11.12 -44.53
CA ARG A 18 -10.52 -12.16 -45.53
C ARG A 18 -9.83 -13.41 -45.02
N ASP A 19 -10.59 -14.31 -44.41
CA ASP A 19 -10.09 -15.55 -43.86
C ASP A 19 -9.56 -16.37 -45.05
N PRO A 20 -8.23 -16.54 -45.22
CA PRO A 20 -7.66 -17.07 -46.47
C PRO A 20 -8.04 -18.54 -46.74
N GLY A 21 -8.67 -19.21 -45.76
CA GLY A 21 -9.24 -20.55 -45.91
C GLY A 21 -10.77 -20.59 -45.99
N ALA A 22 -11.47 -19.46 -45.85
CA ALA A 22 -12.90 -19.41 -46.06
C ALA A 22 -13.17 -19.35 -47.56
N LEU A 23 -14.00 -20.28 -48.05
CA LEU A 23 -14.48 -20.25 -49.42
C LEU A 23 -15.17 -18.88 -49.66
N PRO A 24 -14.85 -18.20 -50.79
CA PRO A 24 -15.54 -16.99 -51.18
C PRO A 24 -17.06 -17.15 -51.05
N ALA A 25 -17.76 -16.08 -50.69
CA ALA A 25 -19.21 -16.13 -50.51
C ALA A 25 -19.92 -16.71 -51.74
N GLU A 26 -19.42 -16.38 -52.93
CA GLU A 26 -19.86 -16.93 -54.22
C GLU A 26 -19.63 -18.44 -54.33
N THR A 27 -18.45 -18.93 -53.95
CA THR A 27 -18.16 -20.37 -53.97
C THR A 27 -19.03 -21.15 -52.98
N ARG A 28 -19.32 -20.57 -51.80
CA ARG A 28 -20.27 -21.17 -50.84
C ARG A 28 -21.69 -21.19 -51.39
N ALA A 29 -22.12 -20.13 -52.07
CA ALA A 29 -23.42 -20.10 -52.73
C ALA A 29 -23.51 -21.17 -53.83
N ARG A 30 -22.49 -21.27 -54.69
CA ARG A 30 -22.41 -22.30 -55.75
C ARG A 30 -22.42 -23.73 -55.19
N LEU A 31 -21.70 -24.00 -54.11
CA LEU A 31 -21.71 -25.33 -53.47
C LEU A 31 -23.08 -25.67 -52.86
N ARG A 32 -23.78 -24.68 -52.29
CA ARG A 32 -25.15 -24.87 -51.77
C ARG A 32 -26.15 -25.15 -52.90
N GLU A 33 -26.02 -24.45 -54.02
CA GLU A 33 -26.82 -24.66 -55.22
C GLU A 33 -26.54 -26.03 -55.85
N GLN A 34 -25.26 -26.39 -56.04
CA GLN A 34 -24.87 -27.73 -56.52
C GLN A 34 -25.41 -28.84 -55.63
N ARG A 35 -25.36 -28.67 -54.30
CA ARG A 35 -25.94 -29.62 -53.35
C ARG A 35 -27.46 -29.78 -53.54
N ALA A 36 -28.18 -28.68 -53.79
CA ALA A 36 -29.61 -28.73 -54.07
C ALA A 36 -29.90 -29.46 -55.39
N CYS A 37 -29.11 -29.20 -56.44
CA CYS A 37 -29.21 -29.89 -57.73
C CYS A 37 -28.96 -31.40 -57.61
N TYR A 38 -27.89 -31.83 -56.92
CA TYR A 38 -27.61 -33.25 -56.73
C TYR A 38 -28.69 -33.97 -55.93
N ARG A 39 -29.32 -33.31 -54.94
CA ARG A 39 -30.46 -33.87 -54.21
C ARG A 39 -31.69 -34.04 -55.10
N ALA A 40 -31.98 -33.06 -55.94
CA ALA A 40 -33.10 -33.14 -56.88
C ALA A 40 -32.88 -34.25 -57.93
N ASP A 41 -31.67 -34.37 -58.48
CA ASP A 41 -31.31 -35.44 -59.42
C ASP A 41 -31.39 -36.83 -58.76
N ALA A 42 -30.87 -36.98 -57.54
CA ALA A 42 -30.98 -38.23 -56.79
C ALA A 42 -32.44 -38.67 -56.58
N ALA A 43 -33.31 -37.75 -56.17
CA ALA A 43 -34.74 -38.01 -55.99
C ALA A 43 -35.42 -38.41 -57.32
N GLN A 44 -35.09 -37.72 -58.41
CA GLN A 44 -35.63 -38.02 -59.73
C GLN A 44 -35.18 -39.40 -60.25
N ARG A 45 -33.92 -39.78 -60.04
CA ARG A 45 -33.37 -41.08 -60.44
C ARG A 45 -33.95 -42.22 -59.62
N LEU A 46 -34.14 -42.00 -58.31
CA LEU A 46 -34.81 -42.95 -57.43
C LEU A 46 -36.24 -43.24 -57.92
N ASN A 47 -37.00 -42.21 -58.30
CA ASN A 47 -38.35 -42.35 -58.85
C ASN A 47 -38.39 -43.11 -60.19
N ARG A 48 -37.28 -43.13 -60.93
CA ARG A 48 -37.14 -43.87 -62.20
C ARG A 48 -36.60 -45.30 -62.02
N GLY A 49 -36.31 -45.73 -60.80
CA GLY A 49 -35.70 -47.03 -60.52
C GLY A 49 -34.20 -47.12 -60.82
N ASP A 50 -33.52 -46.00 -61.13
CA ASP A 50 -32.07 -45.94 -61.35
C ASP A 50 -31.33 -45.78 -60.01
N ILE A 51 -31.19 -46.90 -59.28
CA ILE A 51 -30.58 -46.91 -57.94
C ILE A 51 -29.09 -46.51 -58.00
N GLU A 52 -28.34 -47.01 -58.98
CA GLU A 52 -26.91 -46.68 -59.12
C GLU A 52 -26.67 -45.21 -59.45
N GLY A 53 -27.49 -44.62 -60.31
CA GLY A 53 -27.43 -43.20 -60.60
C GLY A 53 -27.80 -42.34 -59.39
N ALA A 54 -28.83 -42.73 -58.63
CA ALA A 54 -29.19 -42.04 -57.39
C ALA A 54 -28.05 -42.09 -56.36
N GLY A 55 -27.35 -43.24 -56.24
CA GLY A 55 -26.17 -43.39 -55.40
C GLY A 55 -25.02 -42.46 -55.78
N ARG A 56 -24.73 -42.32 -57.08
CA ARG A 56 -23.71 -41.38 -57.58
C ARG A 56 -24.06 -39.91 -57.30
N ALA A 57 -25.33 -39.54 -57.47
CA ALA A 57 -25.79 -38.19 -57.15
C ALA A 57 -25.70 -37.88 -55.64
N LEU A 58 -26.01 -38.85 -54.77
CA LEU A 58 -25.84 -38.73 -53.32
C LEU A 58 -24.37 -38.58 -52.92
N ALA A 59 -23.43 -39.29 -53.55
CA ALA A 59 -22.00 -39.09 -53.31
C ALA A 59 -21.55 -37.64 -53.63
N GLY A 60 -22.16 -37.01 -54.65
CA GLY A 60 -21.96 -35.58 -54.94
C GLY A 60 -22.45 -34.64 -53.83
N VAL A 61 -23.57 -34.97 -53.18
CA VAL A 61 -24.09 -34.26 -52.00
C VAL A 61 -23.12 -34.38 -50.82
N GLU A 62 -22.61 -35.58 -50.55
CA GLU A 62 -21.65 -35.84 -49.47
C GLU A 62 -20.35 -35.08 -49.68
N HIS A 63 -19.84 -35.04 -50.92
CA HIS A 63 -18.64 -34.29 -51.26
C HIS A 63 -18.82 -32.78 -51.04
N ALA A 64 -19.94 -32.21 -51.50
CA ALA A 64 -20.27 -30.79 -51.29
C ALA A 64 -20.44 -30.48 -49.79
N ASP A 65 -21.07 -31.36 -49.02
CA ASP A 65 -21.21 -31.22 -47.57
C ASP A 65 -19.87 -31.31 -46.84
N ALA A 66 -18.96 -32.20 -47.26
CA ALA A 66 -17.63 -32.29 -46.69
C ALA A 66 -16.82 -31.01 -46.91
N LEU A 67 -16.90 -30.40 -48.11
CA LEU A 67 -16.26 -29.13 -48.42
C LEU A 67 -16.84 -27.96 -47.60
N LEU A 68 -18.17 -27.89 -47.48
CA LEU A 68 -18.84 -26.86 -46.68
C LEU A 68 -18.50 -26.98 -45.19
N LYS A 69 -18.67 -28.18 -44.59
CA LYS A 69 -18.33 -28.44 -43.18
C LYS A 69 -16.85 -28.19 -42.89
N GLY A 70 -15.96 -28.58 -43.81
CA GLY A 70 -14.52 -28.35 -43.70
C GLY A 70 -14.13 -26.87 -43.69
N SER A 71 -14.89 -26.01 -44.38
CA SER A 71 -14.68 -24.56 -44.39
C SER A 71 -15.22 -23.88 -43.11
N GLU A 72 -16.40 -24.28 -42.64
CA GLU A 72 -17.03 -23.73 -41.43
C GLU A 72 -16.27 -24.12 -40.15
N ALA A 73 -15.84 -25.39 -40.06
CA ALA A 73 -15.05 -25.87 -38.92
C ALA A 73 -13.69 -25.16 -38.81
N ARG A 74 -13.03 -24.84 -39.94
CA ARG A 74 -11.77 -24.08 -39.95
C ARG A 74 -11.95 -22.66 -39.41
N GLY A 75 -13.02 -21.97 -39.81
CA GLY A 75 -13.31 -20.61 -39.35
C GLY A 75 -13.73 -20.55 -37.86
N ALA A 76 -14.47 -21.55 -37.36
CA ALA A 76 -14.81 -21.65 -35.94
C ALA A 76 -13.56 -21.90 -35.08
N ARG A 77 -12.68 -22.81 -35.51
CA ARG A 77 -11.41 -23.12 -34.82
C ARG A 77 -10.47 -21.91 -34.76
N ARG A 78 -10.32 -21.15 -35.86
CA ARG A 78 -9.52 -19.92 -35.89
C ARG A 78 -10.02 -18.88 -34.89
N ARG A 79 -11.34 -18.69 -34.80
CA ARG A 79 -11.96 -17.78 -33.83
C ARG A 79 -11.71 -18.24 -32.39
N ALA A 80 -11.87 -19.53 -32.10
CA ALA A 80 -11.56 -20.08 -30.78
C ALA A 80 -10.10 -19.87 -30.38
N ALA A 81 -9.16 -20.11 -31.30
CA ALA A 81 -7.73 -19.88 -31.06
C ALA A 81 -7.41 -18.40 -30.78
N LEU A 82 -8.02 -17.47 -31.54
CA LEU A 82 -7.82 -16.04 -31.33
C LEU A 82 -8.41 -15.57 -29.99
N ILE A 83 -9.59 -16.05 -29.63
CA ILE A 83 -10.22 -15.76 -28.32
C ILE A 83 -9.33 -16.28 -27.19
N PHE A 84 -8.82 -17.49 -27.32
CA PHE A 84 -7.93 -18.09 -26.32
C PHE A 84 -6.63 -17.31 -26.19
N ALA A 85 -5.98 -16.94 -27.28
CA ALA A 85 -4.76 -16.12 -27.26
C ALA A 85 -5.01 -14.75 -26.60
N LEU A 86 -6.14 -14.12 -26.91
CA LEU A 86 -6.55 -12.86 -26.27
C LEU A 86 -6.79 -13.04 -24.77
N ALA A 87 -7.47 -14.13 -24.36
CA ALA A 87 -7.69 -14.44 -22.95
C ALA A 87 -6.37 -14.65 -22.20
N CYS A 88 -5.40 -15.35 -22.80
CA CYS A 88 -4.06 -15.51 -22.23
C CYS A 88 -3.35 -14.17 -22.08
N LEU A 89 -3.41 -13.30 -23.08
CA LEU A 89 -2.81 -11.97 -23.03
C LEU A 89 -3.45 -11.10 -21.94
N ILE A 90 -4.78 -11.18 -21.77
CA ILE A 90 -5.51 -10.51 -20.69
C ILE A 90 -5.05 -11.04 -19.33
N LEU A 91 -4.96 -12.35 -19.14
CA LEU A 91 -4.51 -12.96 -17.87
C LEU A 91 -3.08 -12.54 -17.52
N VAL A 92 -2.16 -12.55 -18.49
CA VAL A 92 -0.78 -12.06 -18.28
C VAL A 92 -0.77 -10.57 -17.92
N SER A 93 -1.57 -9.75 -18.61
CA SER A 93 -1.68 -8.32 -18.30
C SER A 93 -2.23 -8.07 -16.90
N ILE A 94 -3.23 -8.86 -16.46
CA ILE A 94 -3.75 -8.81 -15.09
C ILE A 94 -2.67 -9.22 -14.10
N GLY A 95 -1.94 -10.30 -14.35
CA GLY A 95 -0.85 -10.76 -13.46
C GLY A 95 0.31 -9.75 -13.33
N LEU A 96 0.58 -8.98 -14.38
CA LEU A 96 1.60 -7.91 -14.38
C LEU A 96 1.10 -6.62 -13.69
N GLY A 97 -0.18 -6.29 -13.83
CA GLY A 97 -0.76 -5.07 -13.27
C GLY A 97 -1.27 -5.21 -11.84
N TRP A 98 -1.69 -6.41 -11.45
CA TRP A 98 -2.27 -6.66 -10.14
C TRP A 98 -1.16 -6.84 -9.10
N ARG A 99 -1.28 -6.07 -8.02
CA ARG A 99 -0.39 -6.15 -6.85
C ARG A 99 -1.23 -6.59 -5.67
N PRO A 100 -0.79 -7.59 -4.88
CA PRO A 100 -1.49 -7.95 -3.66
C PRO A 100 -1.51 -6.75 -2.71
N SER A 101 -2.69 -6.43 -2.18
CA SER A 101 -2.82 -5.69 -0.93
C SER A 101 -2.36 -6.64 0.18
N ASP A 102 -1.51 -6.19 1.11
CA ASP A 102 -0.99 -6.95 2.27
C ASP A 102 0.40 -7.64 2.07
N VAL A 103 1.41 -6.83 1.71
CA VAL A 103 2.81 -7.27 1.51
C VAL A 103 3.56 -7.24 2.85
N PRO A 104 4.11 -8.37 3.34
CA PRO A 104 4.88 -8.42 4.57
C PRO A 104 6.26 -7.79 4.38
N VAL A 105 6.62 -6.87 5.27
CA VAL A 105 7.84 -6.07 5.22
C VAL A 105 8.59 -6.09 6.55
N VAL A 106 9.92 -6.03 6.45
CA VAL A 106 10.82 -5.70 7.54
C VAL A 106 11.63 -4.48 7.10
N ILE A 107 11.58 -3.41 7.89
CA ILE A 107 12.25 -2.16 7.58
C ILE A 107 13.18 -1.84 8.74
N ALA A 108 14.43 -1.56 8.42
CA ALA A 108 15.42 -1.07 9.36
C ALA A 108 16.05 0.20 8.77
N LEU A 109 15.72 1.37 9.32
CA LEU A 109 16.23 2.64 8.79
C LEU A 109 16.62 3.61 9.89
N THR A 110 17.42 4.59 9.50
CA THR A 110 17.88 5.70 10.35
C THR A 110 17.36 7.01 9.78
N THR A 111 16.87 7.87 10.66
CA THR A 111 16.22 9.14 10.29
C THR A 111 16.44 10.20 11.37
N ASP A 112 16.35 11.48 11.01
CA ASP A 112 16.36 12.62 11.96
C ASP A 112 14.94 13.12 12.33
N ASP A 113 13.93 12.80 11.52
CA ASP A 113 12.53 13.22 11.69
C ASP A 113 11.58 12.12 11.20
N LEU A 114 10.54 11.81 11.98
CA LEU A 114 9.64 10.69 11.73
C LEU A 114 8.19 11.12 11.94
N GLU A 115 7.35 11.00 10.90
CA GLU A 115 5.90 11.21 11.00
C GLU A 115 5.15 9.89 10.79
N LEU A 116 4.29 9.55 11.76
CA LEU A 116 3.47 8.35 11.80
C LEU A 116 2.00 8.76 11.85
N ALA A 117 1.16 8.26 10.95
CA ALA A 117 -0.28 8.27 11.18
C ALA A 117 -0.64 7.05 12.04
N LEU A 118 -1.30 7.27 13.16
CA LEU A 118 -1.63 6.20 14.09
C LEU A 118 -2.91 5.49 13.64
N ALA A 119 -2.95 4.17 13.82
CA ALA A 119 -4.14 3.40 13.51
C ALA A 119 -5.29 3.76 14.48
N ALA A 120 -6.54 3.76 14.00
CA ALA A 120 -7.69 4.19 14.82
C ALA A 120 -7.92 3.28 16.04
N ASP A 121 -7.57 2.00 15.93
CA ASP A 121 -7.60 1.00 17.01
C ASP A 121 -6.37 1.07 17.93
N TRP A 122 -5.42 1.97 17.67
CA TRP A 122 -4.38 2.30 18.64
C TRP A 122 -4.98 2.73 19.98
N ALA A 123 -6.13 3.40 19.99
CA ALA A 123 -6.83 3.78 21.21
C ALA A 123 -7.60 2.62 21.88
N SER A 124 -7.46 1.37 21.44
CA SER A 124 -8.21 0.23 21.98
C SER A 124 -7.98 0.09 23.49
N ASP A 125 -9.09 0.12 24.25
CA ASP A 125 -9.14 -0.12 25.69
C ASP A 125 -8.88 -1.60 26.06
N ASP A 126 -8.48 -2.47 25.11
CA ASP A 126 -8.19 -3.87 25.40
C ASP A 126 -6.93 -3.99 26.29
N PRO A 127 -7.08 -4.40 27.57
CA PRO A 127 -5.96 -4.53 28.50
C PRO A 127 -4.93 -5.59 28.08
N ARG A 128 -5.26 -6.47 27.10
CA ARG A 128 -4.32 -7.44 26.53
C ARG A 128 -3.35 -6.83 25.52
N VAL A 129 -3.71 -5.68 24.95
CA VAL A 129 -2.86 -4.87 24.06
C VAL A 129 -2.10 -3.78 24.86
N ALA A 130 -2.44 -3.59 26.15
CA ALA A 130 -2.09 -2.43 26.96
C ALA A 130 -0.68 -2.41 27.61
N THR A 131 0.21 -3.37 27.35
CA THR A 131 1.64 -3.24 27.70
C THR A 131 2.42 -2.68 26.52
N ARG A 132 2.09 -1.46 26.10
CA ARG A 132 2.91 -0.66 25.18
C ARG A 132 3.90 0.15 26.03
N MET A 133 5.18 -0.05 25.82
CA MET A 133 6.26 0.37 26.72
C MET A 133 7.31 1.18 25.96
N LEU A 134 7.43 2.48 26.26
CA LEU A 134 8.68 3.22 26.02
C LEU A 134 9.66 2.85 27.13
N ALA A 135 10.94 2.71 26.86
CA ALA A 135 12.02 2.46 27.83
C ALA A 135 13.20 3.40 27.53
N VAL A 136 13.67 4.24 28.47
CA VAL A 136 14.86 5.13 28.26
C VAL A 136 15.91 4.97 29.34
N GLY A 137 17.21 5.13 29.02
CA GLY A 137 18.34 4.66 29.84
C GLY A 137 18.81 5.51 31.04
N ALA A 138 18.96 6.83 30.91
CA ALA A 138 19.46 7.73 31.96
C ALA A 138 19.25 9.21 31.60
N VAL A 139 19.41 10.15 32.57
CA VAL A 139 19.58 11.61 32.43
C VAL A 139 20.41 12.17 33.60
N ASP A 140 21.10 13.32 33.46
CA ASP A 140 21.64 14.09 34.61
C ASP A 140 21.15 15.54 34.74
N ALA A 141 21.46 16.42 33.78
CA ALA A 141 21.65 17.85 34.08
C ALA A 141 20.46 18.78 33.78
N LEU A 142 20.45 19.98 34.41
CA LEU A 142 19.39 20.99 34.29
C LEU A 142 19.94 22.40 33.97
N ARG A 143 19.32 23.12 33.01
CA ARG A 143 19.42 24.59 32.86
C ARG A 143 18.08 25.18 32.45
N VAL A 144 17.68 26.27 33.11
CA VAL A 144 16.44 27.02 32.84
C VAL A 144 16.73 28.53 32.83
N PRO A 145 16.45 29.27 31.74
CA PRO A 145 16.30 30.72 31.79
C PRO A 145 14.82 31.09 32.05
N GLY A 146 14.55 31.73 33.20
CA GLY A 146 13.52 32.78 33.22
C GLY A 146 12.15 32.57 33.86
N ILE A 147 11.86 31.57 34.73
CA ILE A 147 10.57 31.54 35.46
C ILE A 147 10.71 31.03 36.91
N GLU A 148 10.14 31.77 37.86
CA GLU A 148 9.95 31.44 39.29
C GLU A 148 8.70 30.55 39.49
N THR A 149 8.82 29.47 40.28
CA THR A 149 7.76 28.47 40.51
C THR A 149 6.78 28.87 41.62
N PRO A 150 5.44 28.71 41.44
CA PRO A 150 4.49 28.76 42.54
C PRO A 150 4.33 27.37 43.19
N ALA A 151 4.34 27.34 44.52
CA ALA A 151 4.21 26.14 45.34
C ALA A 151 2.75 25.67 45.45
N GLY A 152 2.51 24.38 45.20
CA GLY A 152 1.27 23.67 45.54
C GLY A 152 1.54 22.16 45.67
N PRO A 153 0.94 21.45 46.65
CA PRO A 153 1.31 20.06 46.94
C PRO A 153 0.72 19.09 45.91
N LEU A 154 1.59 18.28 45.30
CA LEU A 154 1.24 17.16 44.43
C LEU A 154 1.20 15.86 45.27
N ASN A 155 0.14 15.07 45.13
CA ASN A 155 0.04 13.75 45.75
C ASN A 155 0.74 12.70 44.88
N LEU A 156 1.95 12.27 45.27
CA LEU A 156 2.68 11.17 44.64
C LEU A 156 2.43 9.86 45.41
N ARG A 157 2.00 8.81 44.69
CA ARG A 157 1.82 7.46 45.24
C ARG A 157 3.06 6.61 44.90
N LEU A 158 3.82 6.22 45.92
CA LEU A 158 5.08 5.47 45.77
C LEU A 158 4.83 3.95 45.83
N GLN A 159 5.44 3.17 44.92
CA GLN A 159 5.61 1.71 45.04
C GLN A 159 7.11 1.34 45.04
N PRO A 160 7.52 0.23 45.70
CA PRO A 160 8.92 -0.15 45.85
C PRO A 160 9.53 -0.82 44.61
N ALA A 161 10.83 -0.61 44.42
CA ALA A 161 11.61 -0.86 43.20
C ALA A 161 12.34 -2.22 43.16
N ASN A 162 12.40 -2.84 41.97
CA ASN A 162 13.44 -3.80 41.57
C ASN A 162 14.47 -3.08 40.68
N ALA A 163 15.75 -3.33 40.92
CA ALA A 163 16.87 -2.44 40.59
C ALA A 163 17.50 -2.58 39.18
N GLU A 164 16.77 -3.07 38.18
CA GLU A 164 17.29 -3.18 36.78
C GLU A 164 16.31 -2.62 35.74
N ALA A 165 15.37 -1.76 36.16
CA ALA A 165 14.33 -1.21 35.29
C ALA A 165 14.85 -0.06 34.42
N PRO A 166 14.38 0.06 33.16
CA PRO A 166 14.67 1.21 32.30
C PRO A 166 14.26 2.52 32.98
N ALA A 167 15.10 3.55 32.86
CA ALA A 167 14.96 4.86 33.51
C ALA A 167 13.86 5.78 32.95
N LEU A 168 13.06 5.36 31.96
CA LEU A 168 11.83 6.03 31.53
C LEU A 168 10.85 5.00 30.96
N GLN A 169 9.79 4.63 31.70
CA GLN A 169 8.76 3.72 31.19
C GLN A 169 7.49 4.51 30.77
N LEU A 170 7.10 4.55 29.48
CA LEU A 170 5.75 5.05 29.13
C LEU A 170 4.74 3.93 29.24
N ARG A 171 3.71 4.08 30.07
CA ARG A 171 2.57 3.15 30.15
C ARG A 171 1.27 3.87 29.82
N GLY A 172 0.31 3.13 29.26
CA GLY A 172 -1.03 3.66 29.01
C GLY A 172 -1.11 4.78 27.97
N LEU A 173 -0.18 4.81 27.00
CA LEU A 173 -0.20 5.81 25.93
C LEU A 173 -1.44 5.62 25.04
N ALA A 174 -2.52 6.33 25.35
CA ALA A 174 -3.72 6.30 24.54
C ALA A 174 -3.74 7.55 23.66
N ILE A 175 -3.69 7.32 22.34
CA ILE A 175 -3.90 8.39 21.37
C ILE A 175 -5.25 8.17 20.71
N ALA A 176 -6.25 8.89 21.20
CA ALA A 176 -7.60 8.87 20.65
C ALA A 176 -7.75 10.05 19.67
N ALA A 177 -8.37 9.81 18.52
CA ALA A 177 -8.80 10.89 17.64
C ALA A 177 -9.68 11.85 18.45
N ALA A 178 -9.36 13.14 18.43
CA ALA A 178 -10.31 14.12 18.95
C ALA A 178 -11.50 14.12 17.99
N VAL A 179 -12.64 13.56 18.41
CA VAL A 179 -13.91 13.79 17.71
C VAL A 179 -14.23 15.25 17.91
N ALA A 180 -13.66 16.10 17.05
CA ALA A 180 -14.07 17.48 16.94
C ALA A 180 -15.47 17.43 16.32
N GLU A 181 -16.51 17.47 17.15
CA GLU A 181 -17.76 18.07 16.69
C GLU A 181 -17.34 19.45 16.17
N PRO A 182 -17.53 19.75 14.87
CA PRO A 182 -17.19 21.07 14.36
C PRO A 182 -18.05 22.05 15.15
N ALA A 183 -17.41 22.81 16.04
CA ALA A 183 -18.07 23.92 16.70
C ALA A 183 -18.53 24.85 15.59
N ALA A 184 -19.82 24.78 15.26
CA ALA A 184 -20.47 25.60 14.26
C ALA A 184 -20.52 27.05 14.77
N SER A 185 -19.38 27.72 14.84
CA SER A 185 -19.34 29.16 14.99
C SER A 185 -19.58 29.73 13.58
N SER A 186 -20.80 30.23 13.35
CA SER A 186 -21.24 30.77 12.06
C SER A 186 -20.42 31.98 11.57
N ASP A 187 -19.59 32.55 12.44
CA ASP A 187 -18.79 33.74 12.15
C ASP A 187 -17.43 33.46 11.49
N ALA A 188 -16.84 32.27 11.69
CA ALA A 188 -15.54 31.94 11.09
C ALA A 188 -15.64 31.61 9.59
N ALA A 189 -16.70 30.89 9.19
CA ALA A 189 -16.95 30.53 7.80
C ALA A 189 -17.22 31.75 6.91
N SER A 190 -17.84 32.79 7.48
CA SER A 190 -18.19 34.03 6.77
C SER A 190 -16.95 34.90 6.47
N ARG A 191 -15.88 34.79 7.27
CA ARG A 191 -14.62 35.55 7.07
C ARG A 191 -13.65 34.87 6.11
N LEU A 192 -13.73 33.55 5.93
CA LEU A 192 -12.88 32.82 4.96
C LEU A 192 -13.30 33.03 3.50
N ALA A 193 -14.55 33.45 3.24
CA ALA A 193 -15.08 33.59 1.88
C ALA A 193 -14.60 34.85 1.13
N ALA A 194 -13.86 35.77 1.77
CA ALA A 194 -13.50 37.07 1.20
C ALA A 194 -11.99 37.29 0.94
N ALA A 195 -11.13 36.30 1.21
CA ALA A 195 -9.70 36.41 0.89
C ALA A 195 -9.47 36.00 -0.59
N PRO A 196 -8.79 36.83 -1.41
CA PRO A 196 -8.52 36.49 -2.80
C PRO A 196 -7.60 35.28 -2.89
N THR A 197 -7.94 34.43 -3.85
CA THR A 197 -7.40 33.12 -4.20
C THR A 197 -5.88 33.16 -4.43
N ALA A 198 -5.09 33.15 -3.36
CA ALA A 198 -3.79 32.51 -3.42
C ALA A 198 -4.10 31.02 -3.48
N ALA A 199 -3.80 30.38 -4.60
CA ALA A 199 -3.63 28.93 -4.68
C ALA A 199 -2.41 28.57 -3.82
N GLN A 200 -2.56 28.72 -2.51
CA GLN A 200 -1.69 28.12 -1.52
C GLN A 200 -1.88 26.62 -1.68
N SER A 201 -0.74 25.96 -1.83
CA SER A 201 -0.56 24.52 -1.80
C SER A 201 -1.28 23.95 -0.59
N ALA A 202 -2.57 23.66 -0.73
CA ALA A 202 -3.31 22.92 0.26
C ALA A 202 -2.61 21.57 0.36
N LEU A 203 -2.02 21.29 1.53
CA LEU A 203 -1.39 20.00 1.76
C LEU A 203 -2.44 18.91 1.46
N PRO A 204 -2.06 17.71 0.99
CA PRO A 204 -3.02 16.70 0.53
C PRO A 204 -4.13 16.35 1.54
N TRP A 205 -3.90 16.63 2.83
CA TRP A 205 -4.81 16.41 3.96
C TRP A 205 -5.69 17.62 4.34
N GLU A 206 -5.53 18.77 3.69
CA GLU A 206 -6.40 19.95 3.85
C GLU A 206 -7.64 19.93 2.94
N ARG A 207 -7.93 18.80 2.28
CA ARG A 207 -9.16 18.64 1.49
C ARG A 207 -10.38 18.61 2.44
N PRO A 208 -11.39 19.50 2.27
CA PRO A 208 -12.60 19.44 3.08
C PRO A 208 -13.30 18.08 2.95
N GLY A 209 -13.59 17.44 4.08
CA GLY A 209 -14.27 16.14 4.14
C GLY A 209 -13.36 14.91 4.20
N ALA A 210 -12.02 15.06 4.29
CA ALA A 210 -11.16 13.97 4.72
C ALA A 210 -11.28 13.77 6.25
N ALA A 211 -11.44 12.52 6.71
CA ALA A 211 -11.39 12.21 8.14
C ALA A 211 -10.03 12.66 8.70
N ILE A 212 -10.04 13.40 9.82
CA ILE A 212 -8.81 13.89 10.44
C ILE A 212 -8.19 12.71 11.21
N GLU A 213 -7.13 12.13 10.65
CA GLU A 213 -6.40 11.04 11.28
C GLU A 213 -5.40 11.59 12.32
N PRO A 214 -5.30 10.97 13.51
CA PRO A 214 -4.31 11.35 14.50
C PRO A 214 -2.90 11.06 13.97
N ARG A 215 -1.99 12.02 14.13
CA ARG A 215 -0.59 11.86 13.70
C ARG A 215 0.38 12.10 14.84
N LEU A 216 1.43 11.29 14.87
CA LEU A 216 2.55 11.37 15.79
C LEU A 216 3.79 11.80 15.01
N ARG A 217 4.40 12.91 15.39
CA ARG A 217 5.71 13.33 14.87
C ARG A 217 6.76 13.19 15.96
N LEU A 218 7.90 12.61 15.60
CA LEU A 218 9.08 12.49 16.44
C LEU A 218 10.26 13.16 15.75
N TRP A 219 10.95 14.08 16.41
CA TRP A 219 12.18 14.66 15.91
C TRP A 219 13.17 14.93 17.03
N TRP A 220 14.43 15.09 16.66
CA TRP A 220 15.52 15.37 17.60
C TRP A 220 16.07 16.78 17.39
N GLN A 221 16.07 17.60 18.44
CA GLN A 221 16.67 18.94 18.45
C GLN A 221 17.22 19.26 19.85
N ASP A 222 18.37 18.67 20.18
CA ASP A 222 18.98 18.63 21.53
C ASP A 222 18.17 17.82 22.57
N ASP A 223 16.84 17.80 22.42
CA ASP A 223 15.89 16.97 23.13
C ASP A 223 15.07 16.10 22.14
N LEU A 224 14.40 15.06 22.65
CA LEU A 224 13.40 14.31 21.92
C LEU A 224 12.07 15.06 21.98
N HIS A 225 11.54 15.42 20.82
CA HIS A 225 10.22 16.01 20.69
C HIS A 225 9.23 14.98 20.16
N LEU A 226 8.07 14.92 20.81
CA LEU A 226 6.96 14.04 20.46
C LEU A 226 5.69 14.88 20.32
N ALA A 227 5.27 15.18 19.09
CA ALA A 227 4.06 15.97 18.83
C ALA A 227 2.90 15.09 18.36
N VAL A 228 1.73 15.26 18.95
CA VAL A 228 0.48 14.62 18.52
C VAL A 228 -0.47 15.64 17.91
N TYR A 229 -0.81 15.46 16.65
CA TYR A 229 -1.78 16.26 15.90
C TYR A 229 -3.14 15.56 15.89
N ALA A 230 -4.21 16.36 16.00
CA ALA A 230 -5.60 15.90 15.91
C ALA A 230 -5.95 14.69 16.81
N GLY A 231 -5.26 14.57 17.95
CA GLY A 231 -5.41 13.47 18.87
C GLY A 231 -5.17 13.88 20.30
N ARG A 232 -5.61 13.05 21.23
CA ARG A 232 -5.25 13.17 22.65
C ARG A 232 -3.91 12.48 22.89
N LEU A 233 -3.03 13.06 23.67
CA LEU A 233 -1.84 12.39 24.18
C LEU A 233 -2.03 12.24 25.69
N GLN A 234 -2.19 11.01 26.17
CA GLN A 234 -2.21 10.72 27.61
C GLN A 234 -1.33 9.52 27.91
N GLY A 235 -0.68 9.51 29.06
CA GLY A 235 0.14 8.38 29.49
C GLY A 235 0.81 8.63 30.83
N GLU A 236 1.57 7.64 31.28
CA GLU A 236 2.35 7.67 32.50
C GLU A 236 3.83 7.54 32.12
N VAL A 237 4.68 8.48 32.54
CA VAL A 237 6.14 8.47 32.31
C VAL A 237 6.87 8.07 33.58
N GLN A 238 7.56 6.93 33.59
CA GLN A 238 8.37 6.50 34.73
C GLN A 238 9.82 6.94 34.60
N ALA A 239 10.16 8.20 34.86
CA ALA A 239 11.53 8.69 34.70
C ALA A 239 12.36 8.65 36.00
N ASN A 240 13.66 8.31 35.93
CA ASN A 240 14.60 8.58 37.02
C ASN A 240 14.95 10.08 37.09
N ARG A 241 15.25 10.65 35.92
CA ARG A 241 15.45 12.07 35.66
C ARG A 241 14.92 12.36 34.27
N ALA A 242 14.09 13.37 34.10
CA ALA A 242 13.63 13.79 32.78
C ALA A 242 13.15 15.25 32.82
N ARG A 243 13.37 15.96 31.71
CA ARG A 243 12.41 17.01 31.32
C ARG A 243 11.09 16.33 31.01
N LEU A 244 10.01 16.94 31.48
CA LEU A 244 8.72 16.84 30.82
C LEU A 244 8.25 18.26 30.55
N TRP A 245 8.11 18.60 29.29
CA TRP A 245 7.40 19.81 28.89
C TRP A 245 6.21 19.41 28.05
N ILE A 246 5.03 19.86 28.46
CA ILE A 246 3.79 19.71 27.71
C ILE A 246 3.39 21.12 27.32
N ASP A 247 3.47 21.44 26.03
CA ASP A 247 2.91 22.68 25.51
C ASP A 247 1.52 22.40 24.94
N PRO A 248 0.44 22.73 25.65
CA PRO A 248 -0.91 22.64 25.09
C PRO A 248 -1.20 23.79 24.09
N ALA A 249 -0.21 24.62 23.74
CA ALA A 249 -0.28 25.72 22.79
C ALA A 249 -1.28 26.83 23.14
N ARG A 250 -1.38 27.20 24.44
CA ARG A 250 -1.72 28.54 25.01
C ARG A 250 -2.47 28.46 26.34
N GLY A 251 -1.84 27.91 27.38
CA GLY A 251 -2.26 28.27 28.75
C GLY A 251 -2.24 27.18 29.81
N GLN A 252 -1.17 26.39 29.89
CA GLN A 252 -0.38 26.18 31.11
C GLN A 252 0.61 25.05 30.85
N ALA A 253 1.89 25.41 30.72
CA ALA A 253 2.99 24.47 30.77
C ALA A 253 3.25 24.10 32.25
N ARG A 254 3.43 22.81 32.53
CA ARG A 254 3.91 22.34 33.83
C ARG A 254 5.25 21.65 33.59
N SER A 255 6.34 22.28 34.04
CA SER A 255 7.64 21.62 34.10
C SER A 255 7.83 21.08 35.51
N GLU A 256 8.02 19.77 35.64
CA GLU A 256 8.41 19.16 36.90
C GLU A 256 9.80 18.54 36.70
N PRO A 257 10.88 19.20 37.18
CA PRO A 257 12.17 18.54 37.24
C PRO A 257 12.07 17.37 38.23
N ILE A 258 12.13 16.15 37.73
CA ILE A 258 12.30 14.98 38.59
C ILE A 258 13.78 14.87 38.91
N ASP A 259 14.16 15.24 40.13
CA ASP A 259 15.47 14.88 40.69
C ASP A 259 15.27 13.77 41.73
N GLY A 260 14.98 12.57 41.23
CA GLY A 260 14.64 11.41 42.05
C GLY A 260 15.72 10.34 42.00
N ARG A 261 16.27 9.95 43.15
CA ARG A 261 17.03 8.68 43.28
C ARG A 261 16.18 7.43 43.01
N ARG A 262 14.87 7.60 42.82
CA ARG A 262 13.90 6.55 42.53
C ARG A 262 13.08 6.97 41.32
N PRO A 263 12.71 6.03 40.45
CA PRO A 263 11.83 6.32 39.33
C PRO A 263 10.49 6.87 39.87
N SER A 264 10.05 8.01 39.35
CA SER A 264 8.73 8.58 39.63
C SER A 264 7.87 8.53 38.38
N PHE A 265 6.59 8.25 38.58
CA PHE A 265 5.59 8.24 37.52
C PHE A 265 4.99 9.65 37.37
N ILE A 266 5.00 10.19 36.16
CA ILE A 266 4.28 11.43 35.81
C ILE A 266 3.12 11.06 34.89
N ASP A 267 1.91 11.34 35.35
CA ASP A 267 0.74 11.34 34.48
C ASP A 267 0.70 12.63 33.64
N PHE A 268 0.53 12.48 32.33
CA PHE A 268 0.34 13.60 31.42
C PHE A 268 -0.89 13.40 30.55
N GLY A 269 -1.47 14.51 30.12
CA GLY A 269 -2.68 14.54 29.32
C GLY A 269 -2.81 15.85 28.58
N GLY A 270 -2.97 15.80 27.27
CA GLY A 270 -3.30 16.96 26.44
C GLY A 270 -4.13 16.54 25.24
N THR A 271 -4.93 17.46 24.70
CA THR A 271 -5.65 17.27 23.43
C THR A 271 -5.07 18.18 22.37
N GLY A 272 -4.42 17.58 21.36
CA GLY A 272 -3.93 18.28 20.19
C GLY A 272 -5.08 18.55 19.23
N SER A 273 -5.01 19.72 18.57
CA SER A 273 -5.82 20.01 17.39
C SER A 273 -5.00 19.77 16.13
N THR A 274 -5.61 19.95 14.95
CA THR A 274 -4.89 19.87 13.67
C THR A 274 -3.82 20.95 13.54
N TYR A 275 -4.03 22.13 14.14
CA TYR A 275 -3.14 23.29 14.00
C TYR A 275 -2.18 23.46 15.19
N ASN A 276 -2.59 22.99 16.36
CA ASN A 276 -1.83 23.07 17.60
C ASN A 276 -1.64 21.65 18.13
N PRO A 277 -0.50 21.01 17.88
CA PRO A 277 -0.22 19.70 18.44
C PRO A 277 -0.05 19.79 19.96
N VAL A 278 -0.23 18.67 20.64
CA VAL A 278 0.31 18.52 21.99
C VAL A 278 1.72 18.02 21.83
N GLU A 279 2.66 18.82 22.30
CA GLU A 279 4.08 18.50 22.23
C GLU A 279 4.57 18.02 23.59
N LEU A 280 5.22 16.87 23.59
CA LEU A 280 5.96 16.33 24.70
C LEU A 280 7.45 16.41 24.41
N VAL A 281 8.19 17.16 25.21
CA VAL A 281 9.64 17.26 25.10
C VAL A 281 10.30 16.48 26.24
N VAL A 282 11.16 15.54 25.86
CA VAL A 282 11.90 14.65 26.75
C VAL A 282 13.38 14.87 26.50
N GLN A 283 14.15 15.11 27.55
CA GLN A 283 15.61 15.16 27.47
C GLN A 283 16.20 13.86 28.03
N PRO A 284 16.61 12.90 27.19
CA PRO A 284 17.33 11.70 27.61
C PRO A 284 18.86 11.96 27.63
N ASP A 285 19.67 11.40 28.55
CA ASP A 285 21.14 11.29 28.34
C ASP A 285 21.45 10.01 27.53
N GLY A 286 20.76 8.92 27.86
CA GLY A 286 21.08 7.56 27.40
C GLY A 286 20.22 7.04 26.26
N HIS A 287 20.34 5.74 25.98
CA HIS A 287 19.56 5.06 24.94
C HIS A 287 18.05 5.13 25.23
N TRP A 288 17.24 5.72 24.34
CA TRP A 288 15.77 5.58 24.35
C TRP A 288 15.29 4.53 23.37
N ARG A 289 14.27 3.74 23.75
CA ARG A 289 13.62 2.74 22.91
C ARG A 289 12.10 2.80 23.07
N LEU A 290 11.38 3.16 22.00
CA LEU A 290 9.91 3.14 21.93
C LEU A 290 9.44 1.89 21.20
N ALA A 291 8.80 0.96 21.91
CA ALA A 291 8.34 -0.29 21.31
C ALA A 291 6.82 -0.41 21.31
N GLY A 292 6.32 -1.14 20.32
CA GLY A 292 4.92 -1.55 20.23
C GLY A 292 4.00 -0.48 19.66
N LEU A 293 4.51 0.48 18.88
CA LEU A 293 3.69 1.42 18.10
C LEU A 293 2.90 0.67 17.01
N ALA A 294 1.68 1.11 16.71
CA ALA A 294 0.87 0.64 15.60
C ALA A 294 0.50 1.86 14.76
N ALA A 295 1.01 1.88 13.54
CA ALA A 295 0.78 2.93 12.58
C ALA A 295 -0.12 2.40 11.48
N ALA A 296 -0.92 3.30 10.87
CA ALA A 296 -1.71 3.02 9.67
C ALA A 296 -1.05 3.60 8.41
N ASP A 297 -0.26 4.67 8.53
CA ASP A 297 0.55 5.26 7.46
C ASP A 297 1.88 5.73 8.09
N LEU A 298 2.96 5.66 7.33
CA LEU A 298 4.30 6.09 7.73
C LEU A 298 4.86 6.96 6.62
N GLN A 299 5.28 8.17 6.98
CA GLN A 299 5.97 9.09 6.09
C GLN A 299 7.24 9.62 6.75
N LEU A 300 8.36 9.44 6.06
CA LEU A 300 9.66 9.96 6.50
C LEU A 300 9.91 11.26 5.74
N ARG A 301 9.36 12.34 6.28
CA ARG A 301 9.55 13.69 5.75
C ARG A 301 9.94 14.65 6.87
N ARG A 302 10.75 15.62 6.50
CA ARG A 302 11.08 16.79 7.29
C ARG A 302 10.44 18.01 6.64
N ASP A 303 9.55 18.67 7.37
CA ASP A 303 9.00 19.95 6.92
C ASP A 303 9.97 21.07 7.30
N LEU A 304 10.54 21.74 6.29
CA LEU A 304 11.55 22.77 6.50
C LEU A 304 10.96 24.13 6.87
N ASP A 305 9.76 24.45 6.38
CA ASP A 305 9.15 25.78 6.52
C ASP A 305 7.63 25.74 6.41
N ALA A 306 6.96 26.76 6.94
CA ALA A 306 5.52 27.04 6.72
C ALA A 306 5.12 27.21 5.24
N ARG A 307 6.11 27.27 4.33
CA ARG A 307 5.93 27.35 2.87
C ARG A 307 5.81 25.98 2.19
N ALA A 308 5.51 24.92 2.94
CA ALA A 308 5.22 23.57 2.45
C ALA A 308 6.35 22.93 1.62
N ARG A 309 7.61 23.26 1.93
CA ARG A 309 8.75 22.49 1.43
C ARG A 309 9.01 21.34 2.39
N SER A 310 8.90 20.12 1.87
CA SER A 310 9.22 18.91 2.58
C SER A 310 10.46 18.28 1.95
N GLU A 311 11.38 17.82 2.77
CA GLU A 311 12.56 17.04 2.38
C GLU A 311 12.47 15.64 2.98
N SER A 312 13.20 14.68 2.41
CA SER A 312 13.32 13.37 3.05
C SER A 312 14.16 13.48 4.32
N SER A 313 13.71 12.82 5.37
CA SER A 313 14.45 12.66 6.63
C SER A 313 15.25 11.35 6.68
N ILE A 314 15.28 10.57 5.59
CA ILE A 314 15.98 9.29 5.57
C ILE A 314 17.48 9.53 5.47
N LEU A 315 18.21 9.01 6.46
CA LEU A 315 19.68 9.01 6.48
C LEU A 315 20.25 7.72 5.89
N GLY A 316 19.48 6.64 5.91
CA GLY A 316 19.82 5.38 5.26
C GLY A 316 19.11 4.20 5.91
N GLY A 317 19.03 3.08 5.20
CA GLY A 317 18.43 1.87 5.75
C GLY A 317 18.23 0.76 4.72
N THR A 318 17.54 -0.29 5.15
CA THR A 318 17.12 -1.40 4.30
C THR A 318 15.64 -1.69 4.50
N LEU A 319 14.97 -1.97 3.39
CA LEU A 319 13.61 -2.48 3.35
C LEU A 319 13.65 -3.88 2.74
N HIS A 320 13.21 -4.87 3.50
CA HIS A 320 13.15 -6.28 3.11
C HIS A 320 11.71 -6.70 2.88
N LEU A 321 11.39 -7.08 1.65
CA LEU A 321 10.13 -7.67 1.26
C LEU A 321 10.19 -9.18 1.56
N ARG A 322 9.51 -9.63 2.62
CA ARG A 322 9.65 -11.02 3.12
C ARG A 322 9.20 -12.06 2.11
N ASP A 323 8.16 -11.74 1.33
CA ASP A 323 7.56 -12.69 0.37
C ASP A 323 8.44 -12.98 -0.85
N THR A 324 9.23 -12.01 -1.28
CA THR A 324 10.11 -12.13 -2.46
C THR A 324 11.58 -12.19 -2.10
N ASP A 325 11.90 -12.15 -0.80
CA ASP A 325 13.27 -12.00 -0.28
C ASP A 325 14.05 -10.81 -0.87
N ARG A 326 13.33 -9.84 -1.45
CA ARG A 326 13.94 -8.68 -2.10
C ARG A 326 14.32 -7.65 -1.06
N GLN A 327 15.59 -7.27 -1.07
CA GLN A 327 16.12 -6.19 -0.24
C GLN A 327 16.29 -4.92 -1.07
N LEU A 328 15.83 -3.79 -0.52
CA LEU A 328 15.95 -2.47 -1.08
C LEU A 328 16.78 -1.62 -0.12
N THR A 329 17.94 -1.17 -0.58
CA THR A 329 18.74 -0.19 0.16
C THR A 329 18.15 1.20 -0.04
N LEU A 330 17.84 1.88 1.06
CA LEU A 330 17.41 3.27 1.08
C LEU A 330 18.63 4.15 1.32
N HIS A 331 18.86 5.08 0.41
CA HIS A 331 20.00 6.01 0.46
C HIS A 331 19.59 7.30 1.19
N PRO A 332 20.57 8.09 1.67
CA PRO A 332 20.30 9.40 2.24
C PRO A 332 19.50 10.28 1.25
N GLY A 333 18.40 10.85 1.70
CA GLY A 333 17.53 11.72 0.90
C GLY A 333 16.46 11.00 0.07
N ASP A 334 16.45 9.65 0.03
CA ASP A 334 15.37 8.89 -0.61
C ASP A 334 14.05 9.11 0.13
N TRP A 335 12.94 9.20 -0.57
CA TRP A 335 11.60 9.23 -0.01
C TRP A 335 11.09 7.82 0.22
N LEU A 336 10.41 7.61 1.35
CA LEU A 336 9.66 6.38 1.65
C LEU A 336 8.25 6.75 2.12
N ARG A 337 7.26 6.13 1.48
CA ARG A 337 5.86 6.20 1.93
C ARG A 337 5.28 4.80 2.03
N LEU A 338 4.74 4.48 3.19
CA LEU A 338 4.02 3.23 3.43
C LEU A 338 2.55 3.53 3.68
N GLY A 339 1.67 2.96 2.86
CA GLY A 339 0.23 3.12 3.00
C GLY A 339 -0.45 1.86 3.54
N ALA A 340 -1.46 2.05 4.39
CA ALA A 340 -2.27 1.00 5.01
C ALA A 340 -1.39 -0.08 5.66
N ILE A 341 -0.67 0.33 6.70
CA ILE A 341 0.22 -0.53 7.48
C ILE A 341 -0.61 -1.32 8.48
N ASP A 342 -0.50 -2.65 8.42
CA ASP A 342 -0.89 -3.55 9.50
C ASP A 342 0.37 -3.91 10.29
N THR A 343 0.51 -3.31 11.48
CA THR A 343 1.76 -3.34 12.22
C THR A 343 1.83 -4.57 13.14
N GLU A 344 2.85 -5.42 12.97
CA GLU A 344 3.16 -6.49 13.94
C GLU A 344 4.05 -5.95 15.08
N ARG A 345 5.06 -5.14 14.73
CA ARG A 345 6.01 -4.56 15.67
C ARG A 345 6.66 -3.31 15.08
N ILE A 346 6.53 -2.17 15.74
CA ILE A 346 7.38 -1.00 15.50
C ILE A 346 8.23 -0.75 16.73
N GLU A 347 9.52 -0.56 16.49
CA GLU A 347 10.49 -0.13 17.50
C GLU A 347 11.27 1.07 16.98
N LEU A 348 11.37 2.09 17.81
CA LEU A 348 12.23 3.24 17.60
C LEU A 348 13.33 3.21 18.64
N GLU A 349 14.56 3.50 18.25
CA GLU A 349 15.71 3.56 19.15
C GLU A 349 16.53 4.82 18.88
N LEU A 350 16.98 5.50 19.93
CA LEU A 350 17.96 6.59 19.78
C LEU A 350 19.36 6.04 19.68
N ILE A 351 19.99 6.45 18.59
CA ILE A 351 21.42 6.41 18.45
C ILE A 351 21.94 7.78 18.91
N PRO A 352 22.54 7.90 20.11
CA PRO A 352 23.04 9.16 20.61
C PRO A 352 24.13 9.72 19.67
N ALA A 353 24.28 11.03 19.67
CA ALA A 353 25.32 11.69 18.89
C ALA A 353 26.72 11.17 19.29
N SER A 354 27.55 10.90 18.30
CA SER A 354 28.97 10.62 18.49
C SER A 354 29.80 11.86 18.14
N GLN A 355 31.11 11.87 18.36
CA GLN A 355 31.95 13.06 18.11
C GLN A 355 31.83 13.60 16.67
N ASP A 356 31.52 12.72 15.70
CA ASP A 356 31.45 13.07 14.28
C ASP A 356 30.04 12.93 13.68
N GLU A 357 29.06 12.45 14.44
CA GLU A 357 27.71 12.19 13.94
C GLU A 357 26.63 12.79 14.85
N ALA A 358 25.69 13.51 14.25
CA ALA A 358 24.47 13.94 14.94
C ALA A 358 23.66 12.74 15.44
N ALA A 359 22.85 12.94 16.48
CA ALA A 359 21.95 11.91 16.98
C ALA A 359 20.92 11.50 15.91
N ARG A 360 20.54 10.23 15.89
CA ARG A 360 19.65 9.65 14.86
C ARG A 360 18.63 8.73 15.51
N ILE A 361 17.46 8.61 14.90
CA ILE A 361 16.40 7.68 15.28
C ILE A 361 16.51 6.45 14.38
N ALA A 362 16.75 5.29 14.97
CA ALA A 362 16.66 4.00 14.30
C ALA A 362 15.22 3.48 14.38
N LEU A 363 14.56 3.29 13.23
CA LEU A 363 13.24 2.68 13.11
C LEU A 363 13.40 1.22 12.65
N GLN A 364 12.85 0.30 13.43
CA GLN A 364 12.61 -1.08 13.05
C GLN A 364 11.10 -1.31 12.94
N LEU A 365 10.60 -1.57 11.74
CA LEU A 365 9.20 -1.88 11.49
C LEU A 365 9.10 -3.31 10.93
N VAL A 366 8.27 -4.12 11.57
CA VAL A 366 7.82 -5.43 11.08
C VAL A 366 6.31 -5.36 10.97
N GLY A 367 5.79 -5.71 9.80
CA GLY A 367 4.36 -5.67 9.57
C GLY A 367 4.03 -5.98 8.14
N ARG A 368 2.85 -5.56 7.70
CA ARG A 368 2.36 -5.73 6.35
C ARG A 368 1.84 -4.42 5.83
N VAL A 369 1.99 -4.17 4.54
CA VAL A 369 1.69 -2.88 3.91
C VAL A 369 1.02 -3.11 2.57
N GLU A 370 0.02 -2.31 2.23
CA GLU A 370 -0.61 -2.40 0.91
C GLU A 370 0.23 -1.72 -0.17
N ARG A 371 0.97 -0.67 0.20
CA ARG A 371 1.72 0.16 -0.74
C ARG A 371 3.04 0.61 -0.15
N ILE A 372 4.09 0.48 -0.96
CA ILE A 372 5.46 0.88 -0.62
C ILE A 372 5.94 1.76 -1.76
N ASP A 373 5.99 3.08 -1.58
CA ASP A 373 6.54 3.96 -2.60
C ASP A 373 7.93 4.44 -2.18
N THR A 374 8.90 4.33 -3.10
CA THR A 374 10.26 4.89 -2.91
C THR A 374 10.72 5.68 -4.12
N GLY A 375 11.55 6.71 -3.91
CA GLY A 375 12.09 7.53 -5.00
C GLY A 375 13.05 8.60 -4.49
N ALA A 376 13.84 9.21 -5.38
CA ALA A 376 14.77 10.29 -5.00
C ALA A 376 14.03 11.61 -4.69
N ASP A 377 12.81 11.77 -5.20
CA ASP A 377 11.93 12.90 -4.91
C ASP A 377 10.45 12.45 -4.89
N LEU A 378 9.56 13.36 -4.48
CA LEU A 378 8.11 13.13 -4.44
C LEU A 378 7.48 12.84 -5.82
N HIS A 379 8.13 13.24 -6.92
CA HIS A 379 7.63 13.07 -8.28
C HIS A 379 8.06 11.76 -8.92
N THR A 380 9.14 11.16 -8.41
CA THR A 380 9.77 9.92 -8.87
C THR A 380 9.49 8.77 -7.91
N LEU A 381 8.38 8.84 -7.17
CA LEU A 381 7.92 7.75 -6.33
C LEU A 381 7.46 6.55 -7.19
N HIS A 382 8.15 5.43 -7.02
CA HIS A 382 7.82 4.17 -7.66
C HIS A 382 7.29 3.20 -6.60
N ASN A 383 6.14 2.58 -6.90
CA ASN A 383 5.61 1.54 -6.04
C ASN A 383 6.50 0.29 -6.14
N GLN A 384 7.09 -0.11 -5.02
CA GLN A 384 7.98 -1.25 -4.84
C GLN A 384 7.25 -2.52 -4.39
N ALA A 385 5.95 -2.45 -4.10
CA ALA A 385 5.15 -3.64 -3.80
C ALA A 385 5.25 -4.63 -4.97
N PRO A 386 5.55 -5.92 -4.70
CA PRO A 386 5.73 -6.91 -5.73
C PRO A 386 4.46 -7.06 -6.55
N THR A 387 4.61 -7.37 -7.83
CA THR A 387 3.46 -7.78 -8.66
C THR A 387 3.01 -9.20 -8.28
N LEU A 388 1.76 -9.56 -8.58
CA LEU A 388 1.30 -10.94 -8.37
C LEU A 388 2.21 -11.93 -9.10
N LEU A 389 2.66 -11.60 -10.30
CA LEU A 389 3.59 -12.46 -11.04
C LEU A 389 4.91 -12.62 -10.29
N GLU A 390 5.52 -11.55 -9.80
CA GLU A 390 6.76 -11.63 -9.00
C GLU A 390 6.58 -12.47 -7.73
N TYR A 391 5.46 -12.27 -7.04
CA TYR A 391 5.08 -13.05 -5.86
C TYR A 391 4.97 -14.55 -6.17
N LEU A 392 4.20 -14.90 -7.21
CA LEU A 392 4.01 -16.29 -7.62
C LEU A 392 5.31 -16.94 -8.10
N VAL A 393 6.15 -16.18 -8.80
CA VAL A 393 7.47 -16.63 -9.24
C VAL A 393 8.33 -16.98 -8.02
N HIS A 394 8.34 -16.17 -6.96
CA HIS A 394 9.17 -16.45 -5.77
C HIS A 394 8.61 -17.56 -4.88
N GLN A 395 7.28 -17.65 -4.71
CA GLN A 395 6.67 -18.65 -3.83
C GLN A 395 6.59 -20.06 -4.46
N GLN A 396 6.38 -20.16 -5.77
CA GLN A 396 6.07 -21.44 -6.43
C GLN A 396 6.83 -21.61 -7.74
N THR A 397 8.12 -21.25 -7.76
CA THR A 397 9.02 -21.38 -8.93
C THR A 397 8.77 -22.69 -9.70
N LEU A 398 8.78 -23.82 -9.01
CA LEU A 398 8.67 -25.13 -9.65
C LEU A 398 7.27 -25.40 -10.22
N GLY A 399 6.21 -25.14 -9.45
CA GLY A 399 4.83 -25.41 -9.87
C GLY A 399 4.41 -24.55 -11.05
N LEU A 400 4.81 -23.28 -11.06
CA LEU A 400 4.47 -22.34 -12.12
C LEU A 400 5.24 -22.65 -13.41
N ILE A 401 6.52 -23.04 -13.31
CA ILE A 401 7.30 -23.51 -14.46
C ILE A 401 6.66 -24.78 -15.06
N TRP A 402 6.31 -25.78 -14.24
CA TRP A 402 5.68 -26.99 -14.76
C TRP A 402 4.28 -26.73 -15.34
N GLY A 403 3.49 -25.87 -14.69
CA GLY A 403 2.19 -25.44 -15.20
C GLY A 403 2.32 -24.74 -16.55
N ALA A 404 3.25 -23.80 -16.67
CA ALA A 404 3.54 -23.09 -17.92
C ALA A 404 4.09 -24.03 -18.99
N LEU A 405 4.98 -24.97 -18.64
CA LEU A 405 5.52 -25.96 -19.57
C LEU A 405 4.44 -26.93 -20.05
N ALA A 406 3.62 -27.47 -19.16
CA ALA A 406 2.49 -28.33 -19.50
C ALA A 406 1.46 -27.59 -20.35
N PHE A 407 1.21 -26.32 -20.05
CA PHE A 407 0.36 -25.45 -20.83
C PHE A 407 0.94 -25.20 -22.23
N MET A 408 2.22 -24.82 -22.35
CA MET A 408 2.89 -24.61 -23.64
C MET A 408 2.98 -25.90 -24.45
N TRP A 409 3.19 -27.05 -23.79
CA TRP A 409 3.17 -28.35 -24.43
C TRP A 409 1.77 -28.67 -24.96
N GLY A 410 0.72 -28.49 -24.15
CA GLY A 410 -0.66 -28.66 -24.57
C GLY A 410 -1.04 -27.72 -25.72
N LEU A 411 -0.55 -26.47 -25.67
CA LEU A 411 -0.70 -25.49 -26.76
C LEU A 411 0.01 -25.96 -28.02
N PHE A 412 1.27 -26.42 -27.92
CA PHE A 412 2.07 -26.89 -29.04
C PHE A 412 1.45 -28.12 -29.69
N VAL A 413 1.04 -29.12 -28.90
CA VAL A 413 0.34 -30.31 -29.39
C VAL A 413 -0.99 -29.91 -30.04
N GLY A 414 -1.73 -28.97 -29.43
CA GLY A 414 -2.96 -28.43 -30.00
C GLY A 414 -2.75 -27.72 -31.33
N VAL A 415 -1.69 -26.92 -31.46
CA VAL A 415 -1.30 -26.21 -32.70
C VAL A 415 -0.80 -27.19 -33.76
N ARG A 416 0.00 -28.19 -33.39
CA ARG A 416 0.50 -29.22 -34.32
C ARG A 416 -0.63 -30.07 -34.87
N ALA A 417 -1.54 -30.53 -34.01
CA ALA A 417 -2.78 -31.20 -34.42
C ALA A 417 -3.66 -30.30 -35.31
N TRP A 418 -3.60 -28.98 -35.11
CA TRP A 418 -4.33 -28.00 -35.91
C TRP A 418 -3.74 -27.75 -37.30
N ILE A 419 -2.41 -27.72 -37.43
CA ILE A 419 -1.71 -27.56 -38.74
C ILE A 419 -1.83 -28.83 -39.59
N GLY A 420 -2.15 -29.98 -38.97
CA GLY A 420 -2.32 -31.24 -39.68
C GLY A 420 -1.00 -31.83 -40.15
N VAL A 421 0.10 -31.53 -39.44
CA VAL A 421 1.45 -32.08 -39.74
C VAL A 421 1.48 -33.62 -39.67
N ASP A 422 0.48 -34.23 -39.05
CA ASP A 422 0.34 -35.69 -38.92
C ASP A 422 -0.65 -36.32 -39.92
N ARG A 423 -1.01 -35.61 -41.00
CA ARG A 423 -1.71 -36.15 -42.17
C ARG A 423 -0.99 -35.72 -43.44
#